data_AF-A0A0D2XG71-F1
#
_entry.id   AF-A0A0D2XG71-F1
#
_cell.length_a   1.000
_cell.length_b   1.000
_cell.length_c   1.000
_cell.angle_alpha   90.00
_cell.angle_beta   90.00
_cell.angle_gamma   90.00
#
_symmetry.space_group_name_H-M   'P 1'
#
loop_
_entity.id
_entity.type
_entity.pdbx_description
1 polymer ?
#
loop_
_entity_poly.entity_id
_entity_poly.type
_entity_poly.pdbx_seq_one_letter_code
_entity_poly.pdbx_strand_id
1 'polypeptide(L)'
;MGLYGGGSHTIDDPHNILPLKADLYVCFDQSVFALIPKQSGQANGVEANSQYVLHVLDGREAEFTALYQNRPVETLVEGSREYLFARFAWSIFSFLKPFLTSGVGRRVVRFRLRASDDDAEEEHLISEMQNVFLDSRKLESLYGGGHRRKAVSLEDSYVDVEDEWDDEHPGRTEMEG
;
A
#
# COMPACT_ATOMS: atom_id res chain seq x y z
N MET A 1 17.30 3.93 15.10
CA MET A 1 15.99 3.24 15.10
C MET A 1 15.08 4.00 14.17
N GLY A 2 14.56 3.35 13.12
CA GLY A 2 13.57 3.97 12.25
C GLY A 2 12.21 3.88 12.91
N LEU A 3 11.73 4.99 13.48
CA LEU A 3 10.33 5.12 13.88
C LEU A 3 9.53 5.23 12.58
N TYR A 4 8.87 4.15 12.20
CA TYR A 4 7.86 4.17 11.14
C TYR A 4 6.52 4.52 11.81
N GLY A 5 5.85 5.58 11.35
CA GLY A 5 4.54 5.99 11.87
C GLY A 5 4.54 7.04 12.98
N GLY A 6 5.28 8.14 12.82
CA GLY A 6 5.26 9.28 13.76
C GLY A 6 4.22 10.35 13.42
N GLY A 7 3.05 9.97 12.92
CA GLY A 7 2.00 10.89 12.47
C GLY A 7 0.66 10.62 13.14
N SER A 8 -0.31 11.51 12.94
CA SER A 8 -1.69 11.31 13.41
C SER A 8 -2.34 10.08 12.76
N HIS A 9 -1.77 9.58 11.64
CA HIS A 9 -2.27 8.47 10.82
C HIS A 9 -3.68 8.66 10.26
N THR A 10 -4.28 9.82 10.51
CA THR A 10 -5.50 10.30 9.89
C THR A 10 -5.25 10.68 8.45
N ILE A 11 -6.28 10.62 7.60
CA ILE A 11 -6.18 10.96 6.17
C ILE A 11 -5.66 12.40 5.97
N ASP A 12 -5.98 13.30 6.89
CA ASP A 12 -5.60 14.72 6.86
C ASP A 12 -4.23 15.02 7.53
N ASP A 13 -3.37 14.01 7.67
CA ASP A 13 -2.01 14.23 8.18
C ASP A 13 -1.21 15.14 7.24
N PRO A 14 -0.55 16.21 7.73
CA PRO A 14 0.30 17.07 6.91
C PRO A 14 1.40 16.33 6.14
N HIS A 15 1.88 15.19 6.64
CA HIS A 15 2.86 14.35 5.97
C HIS A 15 2.28 13.57 4.76
N ASN A 16 0.94 13.48 4.67
CA ASN A 16 0.19 12.96 3.51
C ASN A 16 -0.04 14.03 2.43
N ILE A 17 0.45 15.27 2.62
CA ILE A 17 0.29 16.36 1.65
C ILE A 17 1.58 16.48 0.81
N LEU A 18 1.44 16.33 -0.51
CA LEU A 18 2.54 16.51 -1.46
C LEU A 18 2.28 17.72 -2.36
N PRO A 19 3.03 18.83 -2.22
CA PRO A 19 2.89 19.97 -3.11
C PRO A 19 3.41 19.62 -4.51
N LEU A 20 2.51 19.65 -5.49
CA LEU A 20 2.82 19.39 -6.90
C LEU A 20 2.46 20.60 -7.77
N LYS A 21 3.18 20.73 -8.90
CA LYS A 21 2.80 21.68 -9.94
C LYS A 21 1.42 21.31 -10.51
N ALA A 22 0.67 22.32 -10.93
CA ALA A 22 -0.73 22.19 -11.38
C ALA A 22 -0.95 21.15 -12.52
N ASP A 23 0.04 20.93 -13.37
CA ASP A 23 0.02 19.90 -14.41
C ASP A 23 0.28 18.50 -13.86
N LEU A 24 1.18 18.37 -12.88
CA LEU A 24 1.57 17.09 -12.30
C LEU A 24 0.54 16.52 -11.31
N TYR A 25 -0.23 17.33 -10.58
CA TYR A 25 -1.20 16.79 -9.63
C TYR A 25 -2.29 15.96 -10.32
N VAL A 26 -2.79 16.40 -11.47
CA VAL A 26 -3.81 15.66 -12.25
C VAL A 26 -3.25 14.31 -12.68
N CYS A 27 -2.03 14.28 -13.23
CA CYS A 27 -1.36 13.06 -13.63
C CYS A 27 -1.07 12.14 -12.44
N PHE A 28 -0.77 12.71 -11.28
CA PHE A 28 -0.55 11.96 -10.05
C PHE A 28 -1.85 11.29 -9.60
N ASP A 29 -2.96 12.01 -9.52
CA ASP A 29 -4.28 11.50 -9.12
C ASP A 29 -4.77 10.39 -10.06
N GLN A 30 -4.54 10.54 -11.36
CA GLN A 30 -4.89 9.55 -12.37
C GLN A 30 -3.94 8.35 -12.41
N SER A 31 -2.94 8.29 -11.51
CA SER A 31 -1.95 7.21 -11.45
C SER A 31 -1.17 7.03 -12.76
N VAL A 32 -0.91 8.13 -13.47
CA VAL A 32 -0.06 8.14 -14.68
C VAL A 32 1.40 7.88 -14.32
N PHE A 33 1.83 8.36 -13.14
CA PHE A 33 3.15 8.13 -12.59
C PHE A 33 3.08 7.81 -11.09
N ALA A 34 4.19 7.33 -10.54
CA ALA A 34 4.40 7.19 -9.11
C ALA A 34 5.78 7.70 -8.70
N LEU A 35 5.91 8.10 -7.43
CA LEU A 35 7.20 8.40 -6.83
C LEU A 35 7.72 7.13 -6.16
N ILE A 36 8.87 6.64 -6.62
CA ILE A 36 9.44 5.38 -6.12
C ILE A 36 10.88 5.57 -5.64
N PRO A 37 11.29 4.90 -4.55
CA PRO A 37 12.69 4.90 -4.14
C PRO A 37 13.51 4.08 -5.14
N LYS A 38 14.56 4.68 -5.69
CA LYS A 38 15.59 3.98 -6.46
C LYS A 38 16.92 4.07 -5.77
N GLN A 39 17.69 2.99 -5.83
CA GLN A 39 19.07 3.01 -5.36
C GLN A 39 19.94 3.72 -6.41
N SER A 40 20.53 4.84 -6.02
CA SER A 40 21.62 5.47 -6.76
C SER A 40 22.93 4.98 -6.13
N GLY A 41 23.51 3.94 -6.71
CA GLY A 41 24.82 3.43 -6.32
C GLY A 41 25.48 2.77 -7.52
N GLN A 42 26.66 3.26 -7.90
CA GLN A 42 27.52 2.52 -8.82
C GLN A 42 27.98 1.24 -8.10
N ALA A 43 28.22 0.17 -8.87
CA ALA A 43 28.65 -1.16 -8.41
C ALA A 43 30.02 -1.19 -7.68
N ASN A 44 30.55 -0.03 -7.26
CA ASN A 44 31.90 0.18 -6.74
C ASN A 44 31.91 0.43 -5.22
N GLY A 45 31.07 -0.26 -4.46
CA GLY A 45 31.19 -0.35 -3.00
C GLY A 45 30.94 0.93 -2.19
N VAL A 46 30.38 1.98 -2.82
CA VAL A 46 29.90 3.17 -2.11
C VAL A 46 28.46 2.94 -1.67
N GLU A 47 28.14 3.36 -0.44
CA GLU A 47 26.81 3.24 0.18
C GLU A 47 25.70 3.64 -0.80
N ALA A 48 24.78 2.70 -1.07
CA ALA A 48 23.68 2.94 -1.99
C ALA A 48 22.73 3.99 -1.40
N ASN A 49 22.83 5.23 -1.87
CA ASN A 49 21.88 6.25 -1.48
C ASN A 49 20.54 5.96 -2.17
N SER A 50 19.43 6.00 -1.42
CA SER A 50 18.10 5.82 -1.99
C SER A 50 17.49 7.19 -2.29
N GLN A 51 17.22 7.45 -3.56
CA GLN A 51 16.59 8.69 -4.01
C GLN A 51 15.22 8.37 -4.61
N TYR A 52 14.21 9.14 -4.22
CA TYR A 52 12.91 9.07 -4.87
C TYR A 52 12.97 9.66 -6.27
N VAL A 53 12.36 8.96 -7.22
CA VAL A 53 12.22 9.44 -8.60
C VAL A 53 10.78 9.37 -9.05
N LEU A 54 10.43 10.25 -9.99
CA LEU A 54 9.20 10.14 -10.75
C LEU A 54 9.34 9.00 -11.78
N HIS A 55 8.45 8.02 -11.69
CA HIS A 55 8.39 6.89 -12.62
C HIS A 55 7.03 6.84 -13.31
N VAL A 56 7.03 7.01 -14.62
CA VAL A 56 5.82 6.91 -15.44
C VAL A 56 5.41 5.44 -15.53
N LEU A 57 4.17 5.15 -15.11
CA LEU A 57 3.64 3.79 -15.03
C LEU A 57 3.12 3.29 -16.37
N ASP A 58 2.69 4.21 -17.21
CA ASP A 58 2.14 3.93 -18.52
C ASP A 58 2.80 4.79 -19.59
N GLY A 59 3.60 4.13 -20.45
CA GLY A 59 4.38 4.79 -21.50
C GLY A 59 3.56 5.24 -22.72
N ARG A 60 2.22 5.23 -22.66
CA ARG A 60 1.35 5.71 -23.75
C ARG A 60 1.67 7.16 -24.15
N GLU A 61 2.01 8.00 -23.18
CA GLU A 61 2.42 9.38 -23.41
C GLU A 61 3.96 9.46 -23.53
N ALA A 62 4.47 9.27 -24.74
CA ALA A 62 5.91 9.20 -25.01
C ALA A 62 6.64 10.50 -24.64
N GLU A 63 6.04 11.66 -24.89
CA GLU A 63 6.61 12.97 -24.56
C GLU A 63 6.71 13.17 -23.04
N PHE A 64 5.65 12.82 -22.31
CA PHE A 64 5.63 12.88 -20.85
C PHE A 64 6.69 11.96 -20.25
N THR A 65 6.80 10.74 -20.78
CA THR A 65 7.83 9.78 -20.39
C THR A 65 9.23 10.34 -20.65
N ALA A 66 9.49 10.92 -21.82
CA ALA A 66 10.79 11.48 -22.15
C ALA A 66 11.20 12.63 -21.22
N LEU A 67 10.24 13.44 -20.75
CA LEU A 67 10.50 14.59 -19.89
C LEU A 67 10.69 14.20 -18.42
N TYR A 68 9.85 13.31 -17.92
CA TYR A 68 9.68 13.07 -16.48
C TYR A 68 10.23 11.73 -15.98
N GLN A 69 10.51 10.77 -16.85
CA GLN A 69 10.97 9.44 -16.43
C GLN A 69 12.29 9.50 -15.65
N ASN A 70 12.30 8.86 -14.48
CA ASN A 70 13.44 8.79 -13.56
C ASN A 70 13.96 10.16 -13.11
N ARG A 71 13.16 11.21 -13.19
CA ARG A 71 13.53 12.52 -12.63
C ARG A 71 13.63 12.42 -11.11
N PRO A 72 14.74 12.85 -10.50
CA PRO A 72 14.86 12.88 -9.05
C PRO A 72 13.87 13.84 -8.44
N VAL A 73 13.31 13.47 -7.30
CA VAL A 73 12.54 14.37 -6.44
C VAL A 73 13.52 15.07 -5.52
N GLU A 74 13.61 16.40 -5.65
CA GLU A 74 14.62 17.20 -4.94
C GLU A 74 14.30 17.35 -3.45
N THR A 75 13.01 17.53 -3.12
CA THR A 75 12.56 17.75 -1.75
C THR A 75 11.31 16.93 -1.48
N LEU A 76 11.35 16.15 -0.40
CA LEU A 76 10.21 15.45 0.17
C LEU A 76 10.06 15.89 1.62
N VAL A 77 8.82 16.04 2.06
CA VAL A 77 8.52 16.29 3.47
C VAL A 77 8.97 15.06 4.27
N GLU A 78 9.58 15.29 5.43
CA GLU A 78 9.91 14.19 6.35
C GLU A 78 8.63 13.42 6.73
N GLY A 79 8.69 12.11 6.95
CA GLY A 79 7.48 11.30 7.24
C GLY A 79 6.51 11.07 6.08
N SER A 80 6.77 11.59 4.87
CA SER A 80 5.90 11.35 3.70
C SER A 80 6.06 9.97 3.05
N ARG A 81 7.04 9.17 3.48
CA ARG A 81 7.48 7.96 2.77
C ARG A 81 6.42 6.87 2.78
N GLU A 82 5.75 6.68 3.90
CA GLU A 82 4.69 5.72 4.13
C GLU A 82 3.48 6.03 3.24
N TYR A 83 3.12 7.32 3.15
CA TYR A 83 2.05 7.82 2.30
C TYR A 83 2.38 7.66 0.81
N LEU A 84 3.62 7.95 0.41
CA LEU A 84 4.09 7.70 -0.96
C LEU A 84 4.07 6.21 -1.30
N PHE A 85 4.44 5.34 -0.35
CA PHE A 85 4.37 3.89 -0.53
C PHE A 85 2.93 3.41 -0.69
N ALA A 86 2.01 3.86 0.17
CA ALA A 86 0.59 3.56 0.06
C ALA A 86 0.01 4.05 -1.27
N ARG A 87 0.37 5.27 -1.67
CA ARG A 87 -0.07 5.85 -2.95
C ARG A 87 0.48 5.09 -4.15
N PHE A 88 1.73 4.62 -4.09
CA PHE A 88 2.32 3.75 -5.11
C PHE A 88 1.59 2.41 -5.20
N ALA A 89 1.31 1.76 -4.07
CA ALA A 89 0.54 0.52 -4.02
C ALA A 89 -0.84 0.71 -4.67
N TRP A 90 -1.51 1.82 -4.36
CA TRP A 90 -2.78 2.18 -4.98
C TRP A 90 -2.67 2.34 -6.51
N SER A 91 -1.62 3.02 -7.00
CA SER A 91 -1.39 3.19 -8.44
C SER A 91 -1.20 1.87 -9.19
N ILE A 92 -0.49 0.90 -8.59
CA ILE A 92 -0.19 -0.39 -9.25
C ILE A 92 -1.39 -1.35 -9.24
N PHE A 93 -2.35 -1.18 -8.33
CA PHE A 93 -3.52 -2.07 -8.23
C PHE A 93 -4.37 -2.09 -9.50
N SER A 94 -4.47 -0.96 -10.21
CA SER A 94 -5.12 -0.87 -11.51
C SER A 94 -4.48 -1.81 -12.57
N PHE A 95 -3.20 -2.13 -12.42
CA PHE A 95 -2.45 -3.00 -13.33
C PHE A 95 -2.45 -4.47 -12.91
N LEU A 96 -2.94 -4.81 -11.70
CA LEU A 96 -2.91 -6.19 -11.20
C LEU A 96 -3.71 -7.15 -12.08
N LYS A 97 -4.92 -6.77 -12.49
CA LYS A 97 -5.75 -7.62 -13.33
C LYS A 97 -5.06 -7.90 -14.68
N PRO A 98 -4.70 -6.89 -15.49
CA PRO A 98 -3.94 -7.09 -16.73
C PRO A 98 -2.65 -7.89 -16.53
N PHE A 99 -1.94 -7.65 -15.41
CA PHE A 99 -0.74 -8.39 -15.07
C PHE A 99 -1.04 -9.88 -14.87
N LEU A 100 -2.03 -10.24 -14.06
CA LEU A 100 -2.38 -11.64 -13.80
C LEU A 100 -2.92 -12.35 -15.05
N THR A 101 -3.63 -11.63 -15.92
CA THR A 101 -4.30 -12.17 -17.11
C THR A 101 -3.45 -12.07 -18.39
N SER A 102 -2.16 -11.75 -18.29
CA SER A 102 -1.30 -11.48 -19.46
C SER A 102 -0.91 -12.72 -20.29
N GLY A 103 -1.59 -13.85 -20.15
CA GLY A 103 -1.27 -15.10 -20.85
C GLY A 103 -0.03 -15.86 -20.34
N VAL A 104 0.62 -15.40 -19.26
CA VAL A 104 1.80 -16.03 -18.65
C VAL A 104 1.44 -16.67 -17.30
N GLY A 105 1.86 -17.91 -17.07
CA GLY A 105 1.66 -18.59 -15.78
C GLY A 105 2.48 -17.92 -14.67
N ARG A 106 1.92 -17.83 -13.46
CA ARG A 106 2.52 -17.09 -12.34
C ARG A 106 2.41 -17.87 -11.05
N ARG A 107 3.42 -17.73 -10.20
CA ARG A 107 3.35 -18.15 -8.81
C ARG A 107 2.64 -17.04 -8.02
N VAL A 108 1.54 -17.39 -7.37
CA VAL A 108 0.76 -16.48 -6.54
C VAL A 108 0.71 -17.01 -5.12
N VAL A 109 0.67 -16.08 -4.17
CA VAL A 109 0.31 -16.41 -2.79
C VAL A 109 -1.15 -16.02 -2.60
N ARG A 110 -1.96 -16.97 -2.17
CA ARG A 110 -3.37 -16.75 -1.85
C ARG A 110 -3.54 -16.80 -0.35
N PHE A 111 -4.12 -15.74 0.20
CA PHE A 111 -4.52 -15.64 1.58
C PHE A 111 -6.02 -15.88 1.69
N ARG A 112 -6.46 -16.68 2.67
CA ARG A 112 -7.87 -16.90 2.99
C ARG A 112 -8.06 -16.84 4.49
N LEU A 113 -9.15 -16.22 4.91
CA LEU A 113 -9.66 -16.31 6.27
C LEU A 113 -10.84 -17.29 6.26
N ARG A 114 -10.90 -18.16 7.27
CA ARG A 114 -12.03 -19.05 7.52
C ARG A 114 -12.42 -18.95 8.98
N ALA A 115 -13.72 -18.93 9.27
CA ALA A 115 -14.19 -19.13 10.65
C ALA A 115 -13.77 -20.52 11.13
N SER A 116 -13.33 -20.63 12.38
CA SER A 116 -13.18 -21.92 13.05
C SER A 116 -14.56 -22.55 13.21
N ASP A 117 -14.68 -23.84 12.88
CA ASP A 117 -15.93 -24.60 13.07
C ASP A 117 -16.24 -24.85 14.56
N ASP A 118 -15.41 -24.36 15.50
CA ASP A 118 -15.64 -24.49 16.93
C ASP A 118 -16.62 -23.42 17.43
N ASP A 119 -17.85 -23.87 17.68
CA ASP A 119 -18.91 -23.14 18.37
C ASP A 119 -18.50 -22.82 19.82
N ALA A 120 -17.79 -21.72 20.06
CA ALA A 120 -17.77 -21.05 21.37
C ALA A 120 -17.16 -19.64 21.27
N GLU A 121 -18.03 -18.65 21.14
CA GLU A 121 -17.92 -17.28 21.71
C GLU A 121 -16.77 -16.35 21.25
N GLU A 122 -15.85 -16.80 20.41
CA GLU A 122 -14.88 -15.94 19.73
C GLU A 122 -14.67 -16.46 18.30
N GLU A 123 -15.07 -15.70 17.28
CA GLU A 123 -14.81 -16.04 15.87
C GLU A 123 -13.30 -16.05 15.59
N HIS A 124 -12.63 -17.15 15.93
CA HIS A 124 -11.21 -17.35 15.64
C HIS A 124 -11.06 -17.53 14.12
N LEU A 125 -10.68 -16.45 13.44
CA LEU A 125 -10.37 -16.50 12.02
C LEU A 125 -9.05 -17.25 11.79
N ILE A 126 -9.14 -18.42 11.16
CA ILE A 126 -7.98 -19.18 10.73
C ILE A 126 -7.48 -18.60 9.41
N SER A 127 -6.22 -18.14 9.42
CA SER A 127 -5.49 -17.68 8.25
C SER A 127 -4.82 -18.84 7.51
N GLU A 128 -5.16 -19.02 6.24
CA GLU A 128 -4.55 -19.99 5.33
C GLU A 128 -3.77 -19.25 4.22
N MET A 129 -2.46 -19.46 4.16
CA MET A 129 -1.58 -18.92 3.11
C MET A 129 -1.08 -20.05 2.20
N GLN A 130 -1.41 -19.97 0.91
CA GLN A 130 -0.99 -20.97 -0.07
C GLN A 130 -0.12 -20.34 -1.16
N ASN A 131 1.10 -20.85 -1.33
CA ASN A 131 1.98 -20.52 -2.45
C ASN A 131 1.74 -21.52 -3.59
N VAL A 132 1.14 -21.07 -4.69
CA VAL A 132 0.68 -21.94 -5.78
C VAL A 132 1.12 -21.38 -7.13
N PHE A 133 1.60 -22.26 -8.00
CA PHE A 133 1.77 -21.92 -9.41
C PHE A 133 0.44 -22.07 -10.16
N LEU A 134 -0.01 -21.02 -10.83
CA LEU A 134 -1.19 -21.03 -11.67
C LEU A 134 -0.77 -20.83 -13.12
N ASP A 135 -1.22 -21.71 -14.00
CA ASP A 135 -1.06 -21.50 -15.44
C ASP A 135 -1.92 -20.33 -15.94
N SER A 136 -1.67 -19.91 -17.18
CA SER A 136 -2.34 -18.76 -17.78
C SER A 136 -3.85 -18.95 -17.92
N ARG A 137 -4.34 -20.16 -18.22
CA ARG A 137 -5.77 -20.45 -18.36
C ARG A 137 -6.47 -20.35 -16.99
N LYS A 138 -5.82 -20.83 -15.94
CA LYS A 138 -6.33 -20.77 -14.58
C LYS A 138 -6.34 -19.35 -14.04
N LEU A 139 -5.31 -18.56 -14.32
CA LEU A 139 -5.28 -17.13 -14.01
C LEU A 139 -6.40 -16.37 -14.72
N GLU A 140 -6.60 -16.63 -16.02
CA GLU A 140 -7.69 -16.03 -16.81
C GLU A 140 -9.08 -16.38 -16.25
N SER A 141 -9.29 -17.66 -15.88
CA SER A 141 -10.55 -18.12 -15.29
C SER A 141 -10.85 -17.49 -13.92
N LEU A 142 -9.81 -17.26 -13.11
CA LEU A 142 -9.97 -16.70 -11.76
C LEU A 142 -10.09 -15.17 -11.79
N TYR A 143 -9.32 -14.49 -12.63
CA TYR A 143 -9.12 -13.03 -12.59
C TYR A 143 -9.54 -12.29 -13.88
N GLY A 144 -9.81 -12.99 -14.99
CA GLY A 144 -10.09 -12.40 -16.30
C GLY A 144 -11.48 -11.77 -16.48
N GLY A 145 -12.55 -12.34 -15.92
CA GLY A 145 -13.91 -11.97 -16.35
C GLY A 145 -15.05 -12.06 -15.34
N GLY A 146 -15.63 -10.88 -15.04
CA GLY A 146 -16.99 -10.52 -15.47
C GLY A 146 -18.21 -11.03 -14.70
N HIS A 147 -18.07 -12.07 -13.88
CA HIS A 147 -19.14 -12.47 -12.97
C HIS A 147 -18.88 -11.85 -11.61
N ARG A 148 -19.86 -11.13 -11.06
CA ARG A 148 -19.87 -10.66 -9.67
C ARG A 148 -19.76 -11.88 -8.75
N ARG A 149 -18.55 -12.39 -8.53
CA ARG A 149 -18.27 -13.14 -7.31
C ARG A 149 -18.22 -12.06 -6.25
N LYS A 150 -19.18 -12.09 -5.31
CA LYS A 150 -19.15 -11.20 -4.15
C LYS A 150 -17.71 -11.20 -3.64
N ALA A 151 -17.06 -10.03 -3.66
CA ALA A 151 -15.91 -9.85 -2.80
C ALA A 151 -16.42 -10.19 -1.39
N VAL A 152 -15.71 -11.06 -0.68
CA VAL A 152 -15.98 -11.24 0.75
C VAL A 152 -15.79 -9.84 1.33
N SER A 153 -16.87 -9.27 1.88
CA SER A 153 -16.81 -7.94 2.45
C SER A 153 -15.80 -7.96 3.59
N LEU A 154 -14.79 -7.10 3.51
CA LEU A 154 -13.86 -6.89 4.61
C LEU A 154 -14.50 -6.00 5.70
N GLU A 155 -15.71 -5.48 5.48
CA GLU A 155 -16.45 -4.68 6.47
C GLU A 155 -16.91 -5.53 7.66
N ASP A 156 -17.07 -6.84 7.50
CA ASP A 156 -17.48 -7.74 8.60
C ASP A 156 -16.30 -8.18 9.50
N SER A 157 -15.05 -7.84 9.14
CA SER A 157 -13.87 -8.19 9.93
C SER A 157 -13.19 -6.98 10.59
N TYR A 158 -13.77 -5.79 10.49
CA TYR A 158 -13.36 -4.67 11.32
C TYR A 158 -14.02 -4.86 12.69
N VAL A 159 -13.27 -5.45 13.62
CA VAL A 159 -13.59 -5.29 15.04
C VAL A 159 -13.39 -3.80 15.32
N ASP A 160 -14.48 -3.11 15.63
CA ASP A 160 -14.45 -1.77 16.20
C ASP A 160 -13.72 -1.92 17.54
N VAL A 161 -12.42 -1.66 17.54
CA VAL A 161 -11.65 -1.56 18.77
C VAL A 161 -12.08 -0.24 19.38
N GLU A 162 -13.24 -0.25 20.04
CA GLU A 162 -13.67 0.86 20.87
C GLU A 162 -12.52 1.17 21.85
N ASP A 163 -12.13 2.44 21.86
CA ASP A 163 -11.03 3.01 22.62
C ASP A 163 -11.11 2.64 24.12
N GLU A 164 -10.28 1.70 24.56
CA GLU A 164 -9.90 1.56 25.97
C GLU A 164 -8.55 2.25 26.19
N TRP A 165 -8.57 3.58 26.10
CA TRP A 165 -7.53 4.40 26.73
C TRP A 165 -7.79 4.36 28.23
N ASP A 166 -7.13 3.42 28.91
CA ASP A 166 -6.98 3.43 30.37
C ASP A 166 -6.32 4.75 30.80
N ASP A 167 -7.13 5.71 31.22
CA ASP A 167 -6.71 6.87 32.00
C ASP A 167 -6.27 6.38 33.39
N GLU A 168 -5.06 5.81 33.47
CA GLU A 168 -4.35 5.59 34.72
C GLU A 168 -3.97 6.97 35.29
N HIS A 169 -4.89 7.58 36.04
CA HIS A 169 -4.61 8.75 36.86
C HIS A 169 -3.89 8.31 38.16
N PRO A 170 -2.62 8.68 38.39
CA PRO A 170 -1.98 8.42 39.66
C PRO A 170 -2.52 9.36 40.75
N GLY A 171 -3.26 8.76 41.69
CA GLY A 171 -3.27 9.09 43.12
C GLY A 171 -3.41 10.55 43.54
N ARG A 172 -4.64 11.01 43.78
CA ARG A 172 -4.91 12.04 44.77
C ARG A 172 -4.95 11.40 46.15
N THR A 173 -3.85 11.50 46.88
CA THR A 173 -3.80 11.25 48.33
C THR A 173 -4.48 12.43 49.02
N GLU A 174 -5.70 12.26 49.50
CA GLU A 174 -6.29 13.16 50.49
C GLU A 174 -5.55 12.96 51.82
N MET A 175 -4.89 14.00 52.32
CA MET A 175 -4.48 14.07 53.72
C MET A 175 -5.51 14.93 54.46
N GLU A 176 -6.26 14.27 55.34
CA GLU A 176 -6.93 14.90 56.48
C GLU A 176 -5.88 15.50 57.44
N GLY A 177 -6.17 16.70 57.95
CA GLY A 177 -5.36 17.40 58.96
C GLY A 177 -5.65 18.89 59.01
#